data_AF-A0A2M7BVD8-F1
#
_entry.id   AF-A0A2M7BVD8-F1
#
_cell.length_a   1.000
_cell.length_b   1.000
_cell.length_c   1.000
_cell.angle_alpha   90.00
_cell.angle_beta   90.00
_cell.angle_gamma   90.00
#
_symmetry.space_group_name_H-M   'P 1'
#
loop_
_entity.id
_entity.type
_entity.pdbx_description
1 polymer ?
#
loop_
_entity_poly.entity_id
_entity_poly.type
_entity_poly.pdbx_seq_one_letter_code
_entity_poly.pdbx_strand_id
1 'polypeptide(L)'
;MRPQNNRITQSIIVGLVTLVATFSWSALKRILEGDQYWFLAGLGFWVLLIFLSLNWLFSKSRAVLLTTIGFVLVSFFLSFGFRLEYLAALFLAFLLFWFGSQRAISEKNVRIKIRVWAILRCGLPLVVTGLSLVIATACYFSPLFMSNQIEIKIPRPLFNIIFEPFLKTAEGQLPLKQFSEQFGLSLEANTNLEDLLYQAANQEINKYSRSYQRYFPFGLALGVFLALKTVGFFFAWLVILLSWLIFKILVSLGAIKIQEQAVLKEIIEL
;
A
#
# COMPACT_ATOMS: atom_id res chain seq x y z
N MET A 1 -4.32 -43.78 3.53
CA MET A 1 -5.10 -42.89 4.43
C MET A 1 -4.47 -41.51 4.42
N ARG A 2 -5.17 -40.46 3.93
CA ARG A 2 -4.65 -39.08 3.99
C ARG A 2 -4.77 -38.57 5.42
N PRO A 3 -3.73 -37.95 6.01
CA PRO A 3 -3.77 -37.49 7.40
C PRO A 3 -4.85 -36.40 7.57
N GLN A 4 -5.92 -36.74 8.28
CA GLN A 4 -7.07 -35.87 8.54
C GLN A 4 -6.70 -34.61 9.35
N ASN A 5 -5.66 -34.69 10.20
CA ASN A 5 -5.21 -33.59 11.05
C ASN A 5 -4.80 -32.32 10.28
N ASN A 6 -4.34 -32.44 9.04
CA ASN A 6 -3.87 -31.28 8.28
C ASN A 6 -5.00 -30.29 7.91
N ARG A 7 -6.26 -30.75 7.82
CA ARG A 7 -7.39 -29.90 7.42
C ARG A 7 -7.82 -28.93 8.51
N ILE A 8 -7.77 -29.35 9.77
CA ILE A 8 -8.16 -28.52 10.92
C ILE A 8 -7.15 -27.37 11.08
N THR A 9 -5.85 -27.69 11.09
CA THR A 9 -4.78 -26.68 11.20
C THR A 9 -4.85 -25.67 10.06
N GLN A 10 -5.12 -26.11 8.82
CA GLN A 10 -5.30 -25.21 7.69
C GLN A 10 -6.50 -24.28 7.87
N SER A 11 -7.63 -24.80 8.35
CA SER A 11 -8.84 -23.99 8.59
C SER A 11 -8.59 -22.93 9.66
N ILE A 12 -7.85 -23.25 10.72
CA ILE A 12 -7.45 -22.30 11.78
C ILE A 12 -6.58 -21.19 11.18
N ILE A 13 -5.58 -21.53 10.36
CA ILE A 13 -4.71 -20.55 9.71
C ILE A 13 -5.52 -19.62 8.80
N VAL A 14 -6.42 -20.16 7.96
CA VAL A 14 -7.27 -19.33 7.08
C VAL A 14 -8.16 -18.40 7.92
N GLY A 15 -8.77 -18.89 8.99
CA GLY A 15 -9.60 -18.08 9.89
C GLY A 15 -8.80 -16.93 10.53
N LEU A 16 -7.61 -17.23 11.05
CA LEU A 16 -6.73 -16.24 11.67
C LEU A 16 -6.26 -15.17 10.67
N VAL A 17 -5.82 -15.58 9.48
CA VAL A 17 -5.43 -14.65 8.39
C VAL A 17 -6.61 -13.74 8.02
N THR A 18 -7.81 -14.29 7.93
CA THR A 18 -9.02 -13.54 7.57
C THR A 18 -9.41 -12.53 8.65
N LEU A 19 -9.29 -12.90 9.93
CA LEU A 19 -9.53 -12.00 11.06
C LEU A 19 -8.54 -10.84 11.03
N VAL A 20 -7.24 -11.13 10.89
CA VAL A 20 -6.19 -10.10 10.80
C VAL A 20 -6.40 -9.19 9.59
N ALA A 21 -6.80 -9.74 8.44
CA ALA A 21 -7.12 -8.96 7.25
C ALA A 21 -8.30 -8.01 7.49
N THR A 22 -9.38 -8.52 8.09
CA THR A 22 -10.58 -7.72 8.41
C THR A 22 -10.23 -6.57 9.36
N PHE A 23 -9.43 -6.85 10.39
CA PHE A 23 -8.94 -5.82 11.31
C PHE A 23 -8.07 -4.77 10.58
N SER A 24 -7.17 -5.20 9.70
CA SER A 24 -6.28 -4.31 8.95
C SER A 24 -7.04 -3.38 8.00
N TRP A 25 -8.03 -3.92 7.26
CA TRP A 25 -8.89 -3.12 6.39
C TRP A 25 -9.77 -2.15 7.18
N SER A 26 -10.31 -2.58 8.32
CA SER A 26 -11.10 -1.70 9.20
C SER A 26 -10.25 -0.58 9.79
N ALA A 27 -9.00 -0.85 10.17
CA ALA A 27 -8.08 0.17 10.66
C ALA A 27 -7.73 1.17 9.55
N LEU A 28 -7.50 0.70 8.31
CA LEU A 28 -7.27 1.57 7.16
C LEU A 28 -8.47 2.47 6.87
N LYS A 29 -9.69 1.93 6.91
CA LYS A 29 -10.91 2.72 6.72
C LYS A 29 -11.00 3.87 7.73
N ARG A 30 -10.73 3.60 9.02
CA ARG A 30 -10.76 4.64 10.07
C ARG A 30 -9.78 5.77 9.78
N ILE A 31 -8.56 5.45 9.34
CA ILE A 31 -7.58 6.47 8.94
C ILE A 31 -8.11 7.30 7.76
N LEU A 32 -8.73 6.64 6.78
CA LEU A 32 -9.33 7.29 5.61
C LEU A 32 -10.59 8.08 5.94
N GLU A 33 -11.13 7.98 7.15
CA GLU A 33 -12.23 8.78 7.69
C GLU A 33 -11.73 9.92 8.60
N GLY A 34 -10.42 10.07 8.77
CA GLY A 34 -9.79 11.16 9.52
C GLY A 34 -9.24 10.77 10.90
N ASP A 35 -9.25 9.48 11.26
CA ASP A 35 -8.68 9.02 12.52
C ASP A 35 -7.14 9.08 12.50
N GLN A 36 -6.52 9.41 13.64
CA GLN A 36 -5.08 9.69 13.73
C GLN A 36 -4.20 8.43 13.89
N TYR A 37 -4.79 7.25 14.09
CA TYR A 37 -4.05 6.02 14.39
C TYR A 37 -3.45 5.32 13.16
N TRP A 38 -2.65 6.04 12.37
CA TRP A 38 -2.00 5.53 11.15
C TRP A 38 -1.12 4.30 11.40
N PHE A 39 -0.49 4.21 12.58
CA PHE A 39 0.37 3.09 12.97
C PHE A 39 -0.39 1.76 13.07
N LEU A 40 -1.68 1.77 13.45
CA LEU A 40 -2.46 0.54 13.64
C LEU A 40 -2.70 -0.19 12.32
N ALA A 41 -3.02 0.54 11.24
CA ALA A 41 -3.18 -0.07 9.93
C ALA A 41 -1.85 -0.58 9.39
N GLY A 42 -0.77 0.19 9.54
CA GLY A 42 0.58 -0.24 9.15
C GLY A 42 1.00 -1.54 9.84
N LEU A 43 0.79 -1.63 11.16
CA LEU A 43 1.06 -2.82 11.95
C LEU A 43 0.14 -3.98 11.54
N GLY A 44 -1.15 -3.72 11.29
CA GLY A 44 -2.12 -4.71 10.82
C GLY A 44 -1.68 -5.38 9.51
N PHE A 45 -1.36 -4.57 8.48
CA PHE A 45 -0.88 -5.11 7.20
C PHE A 45 0.46 -5.82 7.33
N TRP A 46 1.34 -5.35 8.21
CA TRP A 46 2.61 -6.02 8.46
C TRP A 46 2.39 -7.43 9.06
N VAL A 47 1.53 -7.54 10.07
CA VAL A 47 1.12 -8.82 10.67
C VAL A 47 0.42 -9.71 9.64
N LEU A 48 -0.46 -9.15 8.80
CA LEU A 48 -1.12 -9.87 7.71
C LEU A 48 -0.11 -10.51 6.74
N LEU A 49 0.90 -9.75 6.33
CA LEU A 49 1.95 -10.24 5.42
C LEU A 49 2.79 -11.37 6.02
N ILE A 50 3.04 -11.32 7.33
CA ILE A 50 3.71 -12.42 8.07
C ILE A 50 2.85 -13.68 8.04
N PHE A 51 1.56 -13.56 8.36
CA PHE A 51 0.65 -14.71 8.33
C PHE A 51 0.47 -15.30 6.92
N LEU A 52 0.38 -14.46 5.89
CA LEU A 52 0.35 -14.93 4.50
C LEU A 52 1.65 -15.65 4.12
N SER A 53 2.79 -15.13 4.53
CA SER A 53 4.10 -15.74 4.29
C SER A 53 4.21 -17.12 4.96
N LEU A 54 3.79 -17.23 6.22
CA LEU A 54 3.74 -18.50 6.95
C LEU A 54 2.76 -19.48 6.30
N ASN A 55 1.60 -19.01 5.84
CA ASN A 55 0.63 -19.85 5.14
C ASN A 55 1.23 -20.48 3.87
N TRP A 56 2.05 -19.76 3.09
CA TRP A 56 2.78 -20.35 1.95
C TRP A 56 3.74 -21.46 2.33
N LEU A 57 4.43 -21.31 3.45
CA LEU A 57 5.37 -22.32 3.94
C LEU A 57 4.61 -23.60 4.37
N PHE A 58 3.52 -23.44 5.12
CA PHE A 58 2.79 -24.58 5.71
C PHE A 58 1.79 -25.24 4.77
N SER A 59 1.16 -24.48 3.87
CA SER A 59 0.14 -25.04 2.99
C SER A 59 0.78 -25.87 1.87
N LYS A 60 0.42 -27.16 1.82
CA LYS A 60 0.75 -28.04 0.68
C LYS A 60 -0.22 -27.83 -0.49
N SER A 61 -1.43 -27.36 -0.22
CA SER A 61 -2.49 -27.28 -1.22
C SER A 61 -2.59 -25.88 -1.82
N ARG A 62 -2.51 -25.82 -3.15
CA ARG A 62 -2.78 -24.59 -3.92
C ARG A 62 -4.17 -24.04 -3.61
N ALA A 63 -5.17 -24.92 -3.49
CA ALA A 63 -6.55 -24.53 -3.20
C ALA A 63 -6.67 -23.76 -1.88
N VAL A 64 -5.98 -24.19 -0.82
CA VAL A 64 -6.04 -23.53 0.51
C VAL A 64 -5.44 -22.12 0.46
N LEU A 65 -4.38 -21.94 -0.34
CA LEU A 65 -3.78 -20.62 -0.51
C LEU A 65 -4.72 -19.68 -1.26
N LEU A 66 -5.37 -20.18 -2.31
CA LEU A 66 -6.34 -19.42 -3.09
C LEU A 66 -7.59 -19.07 -2.29
N THR A 67 -8.10 -20.00 -1.47
CA THR A 67 -9.21 -19.69 -0.57
C THR A 67 -8.80 -18.62 0.44
N THR A 68 -7.57 -18.69 0.99
CA THR A 68 -7.07 -17.66 1.92
C THR A 68 -7.00 -16.30 1.24
N ILE A 69 -6.45 -16.23 0.03
CA ILE A 69 -6.41 -14.99 -0.77
C ILE A 69 -7.81 -14.46 -1.02
N GLY A 70 -8.74 -15.33 -1.41
CA GLY A 70 -10.15 -14.98 -1.60
C GLY A 70 -10.75 -14.35 -0.34
N PHE A 71 -10.57 -14.95 0.83
CA PHE A 71 -11.06 -14.39 2.10
C PHE A 71 -10.41 -13.05 2.48
N VAL A 72 -9.11 -12.87 2.20
CA VAL A 72 -8.42 -11.58 2.43
C VAL A 72 -8.96 -10.46 1.53
N LEU A 73 -9.36 -10.78 0.30
CA LEU A 73 -9.98 -9.82 -0.62
C LEU A 73 -11.46 -9.61 -0.31
N VAL A 74 -12.19 -10.65 0.12
CA VAL A 74 -13.59 -10.51 0.55
C VAL A 74 -13.70 -9.65 1.81
N SER A 75 -12.75 -9.74 2.74
CA SER A 75 -12.75 -8.92 3.95
C SER A 75 -12.57 -7.41 3.67
N PHE A 76 -11.96 -7.05 2.53
CA PHE A 76 -11.92 -5.67 2.06
C PHE A 76 -13.34 -5.10 1.88
N PHE A 77 -14.25 -5.86 1.26
CA PHE A 77 -15.64 -5.43 1.03
C PHE A 77 -16.42 -5.27 2.33
N LEU A 78 -16.08 -6.04 3.38
CA LEU A 78 -16.71 -5.86 4.70
C LEU A 78 -16.37 -4.49 5.31
N SER A 79 -15.18 -3.95 5.03
CA SER A 79 -14.78 -2.62 5.51
C SER A 79 -15.28 -1.51 4.59
N PHE A 80 -14.95 -1.57 3.30
CA PHE A 80 -15.18 -0.46 2.35
C PHE A 80 -16.54 -0.50 1.65
N GLY A 81 -17.32 -1.57 1.83
CA GLY A 81 -18.57 -1.79 1.10
C GLY A 81 -18.33 -2.27 -0.33
N PHE A 82 -19.42 -2.71 -0.98
CA PHE A 82 -19.37 -3.18 -2.37
C PHE A 82 -19.53 -2.00 -3.34
N ARG A 83 -18.50 -1.74 -4.15
CA ARG A 83 -18.53 -0.78 -5.26
C ARG A 83 -17.86 -1.40 -6.49
N LEU A 84 -18.41 -1.17 -7.67
CA LEU A 84 -17.96 -1.81 -8.91
C LEU A 84 -16.52 -1.39 -9.28
N GLU A 85 -16.14 -0.18 -8.93
CA GLU A 85 -14.82 0.39 -9.20
C GLU A 85 -13.71 -0.35 -8.45
N TYR A 86 -14.00 -0.87 -7.25
CA TYR A 86 -13.04 -1.68 -6.50
C TYR A 86 -12.80 -3.05 -7.13
N LEU A 87 -13.75 -3.59 -7.90
CA LEU A 87 -13.62 -4.93 -8.48
C LEU A 87 -12.44 -5.04 -9.44
N ALA A 88 -12.19 -4.02 -10.25
CA ALA A 88 -11.07 -4.03 -11.19
C ALA A 88 -9.71 -4.09 -10.45
N ALA A 89 -9.55 -3.27 -9.41
CA ALA A 89 -8.33 -3.27 -8.59
C ALA A 89 -8.15 -4.58 -7.81
N LEU A 90 -9.23 -5.12 -7.23
CA LEU A 90 -9.20 -6.39 -6.50
C LEU A 90 -8.95 -7.57 -7.42
N PHE A 91 -9.49 -7.57 -8.63
CA PHE A 91 -9.20 -8.60 -9.63
C PHE A 91 -7.72 -8.57 -10.03
N LEU A 92 -7.15 -7.39 -10.29
CA LEU A 92 -5.74 -7.26 -10.59
C LEU A 92 -4.85 -7.68 -9.41
N ALA A 93 -5.23 -7.31 -8.18
CA ALA A 93 -4.55 -7.75 -6.97
C ALA A 93 -4.65 -9.27 -6.76
N PHE A 94 -5.80 -9.87 -7.04
CA PHE A 94 -5.99 -11.33 -7.03
C PHE A 94 -5.02 -12.02 -7.99
N LEU A 95 -4.88 -11.52 -9.22
CA LEU A 95 -3.91 -12.05 -10.19
C LEU A 95 -2.47 -11.94 -9.67
N LEU A 96 -2.09 -10.79 -9.10
CA LEU A 96 -0.76 -10.61 -8.52
C LEU A 96 -0.51 -11.58 -7.34
N PHE A 97 -1.50 -11.80 -6.48
CA PHE A 97 -1.39 -12.73 -5.36
C PHE A 97 -1.32 -14.18 -5.83
N TRP A 98 -2.12 -14.53 -6.84
CA TRP A 98 -2.10 -15.82 -7.50
C TRP A 98 -0.72 -16.10 -8.09
N PHE A 99 -0.17 -15.19 -8.90
CA PHE A 99 1.16 -15.36 -9.49
C PHE A 99 2.27 -15.40 -8.44
N GLY A 100 2.21 -14.55 -7.42
CA GLY A 100 3.14 -14.58 -6.28
C GLY A 100 3.11 -15.93 -5.54
N SER A 101 1.91 -16.46 -5.31
CA SER A 101 1.74 -17.76 -4.67
C SER A 101 2.25 -18.90 -5.54
N GLN A 102 1.97 -18.88 -6.85
CA GLN A 102 2.50 -19.88 -7.78
C GLN A 102 4.03 -19.90 -7.78
N ARG A 103 4.66 -18.72 -7.84
CA ARG A 103 6.12 -18.59 -7.78
C ARG A 103 6.69 -19.14 -6.47
N ALA A 104 6.10 -18.79 -5.32
CA ALA A 104 6.54 -19.30 -4.03
C ALA A 104 6.39 -20.84 -3.92
N ILE A 105 5.28 -21.41 -4.40
CA ILE A 105 5.04 -22.85 -4.36
C ILE A 105 5.99 -23.59 -5.32
N SER A 106 6.21 -23.07 -6.52
CA SER A 106 7.16 -23.65 -7.47
C SER A 106 8.57 -23.66 -6.89
N GLU A 107 8.99 -22.56 -6.28
CA GLU A 107 10.28 -22.46 -5.59
C GLU A 107 10.40 -23.46 -4.43
N LYS A 108 9.30 -23.68 -3.70
CA LYS A 108 9.25 -24.68 -2.63
C LYS A 108 9.40 -26.12 -3.16
N ASN A 109 8.77 -26.42 -4.29
CA ASN A 109 8.72 -27.78 -4.84
C ASN A 109 10.01 -28.18 -5.58
N VAL A 110 10.74 -27.22 -6.16
CA VAL A 110 11.98 -27.48 -6.91
C VAL A 110 13.18 -27.76 -5.98
N ARG A 111 13.14 -27.26 -4.74
CA ARG A 111 14.28 -27.36 -3.82
C ARG A 111 14.24 -28.61 -2.95
N ILE A 112 15.35 -29.34 -2.93
CA ILE A 112 15.57 -30.48 -2.03
C ILE A 112 15.60 -30.04 -0.55
N LYS A 113 16.21 -28.88 -0.26
CA LYS A 113 16.23 -28.28 1.08
C LYS A 113 15.38 -27.01 1.11
N ILE A 114 14.43 -26.96 2.03
CA ILE A 114 13.54 -25.80 2.20
C ILE A 114 14.36 -24.59 2.64
N ARG A 115 14.48 -23.60 1.75
CA ARG A 115 15.08 -22.30 2.04
C ARG A 115 13.97 -21.25 2.10
N VAL A 116 13.44 -21.01 3.30
CA VAL A 116 12.33 -20.07 3.56
C VAL A 116 12.56 -18.71 2.91
N TRP A 117 13.77 -18.15 3.06
CA TRP A 117 14.15 -16.86 2.48
C TRP A 117 13.95 -16.81 0.95
N ALA A 118 14.35 -17.86 0.24
CA ALA A 118 14.22 -17.93 -1.22
C ALA A 118 12.76 -18.03 -1.66
N ILE A 119 11.97 -18.85 -0.97
CA ILE A 119 10.53 -19.04 -1.24
C ILE A 119 9.79 -17.71 -1.10
N LEU A 120 10.01 -17.00 0.02
CA LEU A 120 9.31 -15.76 0.31
C LEU A 120 9.78 -14.59 -0.58
N ARG A 121 11.08 -14.48 -0.87
CA ARG A 121 11.62 -13.44 -1.77
C ARG A 121 11.06 -13.52 -3.18
N CYS A 122 10.64 -14.71 -3.62
CA CYS A 122 10.07 -14.92 -4.96
C CYS A 122 8.58 -14.50 -5.05
N GLY A 123 7.78 -14.75 -4.01
CA GLY A 123 6.34 -14.49 -4.02
C GLY A 123 5.90 -13.17 -3.37
N LEU A 124 6.53 -12.80 -2.25
CA LEU A 124 6.08 -11.69 -1.41
C LEU A 124 6.06 -10.32 -2.11
N PRO A 125 7.05 -9.94 -2.96
CA PRO A 125 7.02 -8.65 -3.64
C PRO A 125 5.78 -8.43 -4.52
N LEU A 126 5.25 -9.50 -5.14
CA LEU A 126 4.02 -9.43 -5.95
C LEU A 126 2.79 -9.20 -5.06
N VAL A 127 2.72 -9.85 -3.90
CA VAL A 127 1.65 -9.63 -2.92
C VAL A 127 1.69 -8.21 -2.36
N VAL A 128 2.87 -7.70 -2.00
CA VAL A 128 3.02 -6.32 -1.53
C VAL A 128 2.57 -5.32 -2.60
N THR A 129 2.89 -5.59 -3.88
CA THR A 129 2.43 -4.76 -5.00
C THR A 129 0.91 -4.78 -5.13
N GLY A 130 0.28 -5.96 -5.04
CA GLY A 130 -1.18 -6.09 -5.10
C GLY A 130 -1.88 -5.41 -3.91
N LEU A 131 -1.34 -5.52 -2.68
CA LEU A 131 -1.86 -4.78 -1.53
C LEU A 131 -1.72 -3.27 -1.73
N SER A 132 -0.56 -2.81 -2.19
CA SER A 132 -0.31 -1.38 -2.46
C SER A 132 -1.32 -0.81 -3.47
N LEU A 133 -1.67 -1.59 -4.50
CA LEU A 133 -2.68 -1.22 -5.48
C LEU A 133 -4.08 -1.09 -4.86
N VAL A 134 -4.49 -2.06 -4.04
CA VAL A 134 -5.81 -2.03 -3.37
C VAL A 134 -5.89 -0.86 -2.39
N ILE A 135 -4.84 -0.63 -1.58
CA ILE A 135 -4.77 0.48 -0.64
C ILE A 135 -4.83 1.82 -1.39
N ALA A 136 -4.05 1.99 -2.47
CA ALA A 136 -4.09 3.21 -3.27
C ALA A 136 -5.47 3.46 -3.91
N THR A 137 -6.15 2.39 -4.34
CA THR A 137 -7.53 2.49 -4.85
C THR A 137 -8.52 2.87 -3.75
N ALA A 138 -8.36 2.32 -2.54
CA ALA A 138 -9.16 2.72 -1.38
C ALA A 138 -8.94 4.20 -1.03
N CYS A 139 -7.70 4.69 -1.10
CA CYS A 139 -7.39 6.11 -0.95
C CYS A 139 -8.06 6.95 -2.05
N TYR A 140 -7.96 6.56 -3.33
CA TYR A 140 -8.57 7.28 -4.45
C TYR A 140 -10.08 7.56 -4.23
N PHE A 141 -10.81 6.57 -3.71
CA PHE A 141 -12.25 6.66 -3.46
C PHE A 141 -12.62 7.10 -2.04
N SER A 142 -11.65 7.48 -1.19
CA SER A 142 -11.93 7.99 0.16
C SER A 142 -12.46 9.43 0.11
N PRO A 143 -13.41 9.79 0.99
CA PRO A 143 -13.93 11.15 1.10
C PRO A 143 -12.86 12.22 1.30
N LEU A 144 -11.74 11.88 1.96
CA LEU A 144 -10.63 12.80 2.20
C LEU A 144 -10.04 13.36 0.89
N PHE A 145 -10.03 12.54 -0.17
CA PHE A 145 -9.47 12.92 -1.46
C PHE A 145 -10.50 13.47 -2.44
N MET A 146 -11.79 13.23 -2.18
CA MET A 146 -12.91 13.71 -3.00
C MET A 146 -13.54 15.01 -2.49
N SER A 147 -13.12 15.50 -1.32
CA SER A 147 -13.45 16.83 -0.84
C SER A 147 -12.95 17.89 -1.85
N ASN A 148 -13.84 18.38 -2.72
CA ASN A 148 -13.58 19.36 -3.79
C ASN A 148 -13.07 20.73 -3.31
N GLN A 149 -12.73 20.88 -2.04
CA GLN A 149 -12.23 22.11 -1.43
C GLN A 149 -10.75 22.03 -1.06
N ILE A 150 -9.96 21.20 -1.75
CA ILE A 150 -8.50 21.27 -1.63
C ILE A 150 -8.07 22.57 -2.31
N GLU A 151 -8.07 23.67 -1.56
CA GLU A 151 -7.37 24.89 -1.93
C GLU A 151 -5.89 24.51 -2.09
N ILE A 152 -5.40 24.57 -3.32
CA ILE A 152 -3.99 24.33 -3.59
C ILE A 152 -3.25 25.57 -3.05
N LYS A 153 -2.65 25.41 -1.87
CA LYS A 153 -1.75 26.42 -1.29
C LYS A 153 -0.32 26.00 -1.56
N ILE A 154 0.42 26.84 -2.28
CA ILE A 154 1.86 26.65 -2.45
C ILE A 154 2.49 26.73 -1.06
N PRO A 155 3.32 25.76 -0.63
CA PRO A 155 4.07 25.90 0.60
C PRO A 155 4.95 27.16 0.55
N ARG A 156 4.88 28.01 1.58
CA ARG A 156 5.66 29.27 1.67
C ARG A 156 7.15 29.08 1.34
N PRO A 157 7.86 28.05 1.84
CA PRO A 157 9.27 27.86 1.48
C PRO A 157 9.51 27.69 -0.02
N LEU A 158 8.62 26.99 -0.73
CA LEU A 158 8.74 26.81 -2.18
C LEU A 158 8.43 28.10 -2.94
N PHE A 159 7.43 28.85 -2.48
CA PHE A 159 7.14 30.17 -3.04
C PHE A 159 8.35 31.10 -2.93
N ASN A 160 8.95 31.17 -1.74
CA ASN A 160 10.09 32.05 -1.49
C ASN A 160 11.28 31.65 -2.37
N ILE A 161 11.61 30.36 -2.49
CA ILE A 161 12.71 29.90 -3.37
C ILE A 161 12.49 30.32 -4.84
N ILE A 162 11.26 30.24 -5.35
CA ILE A 162 10.95 30.54 -6.75
C ILE A 162 10.88 32.05 -7.00
N PHE A 163 10.26 32.80 -6.10
CA PHE A 163 9.92 34.21 -6.32
C PHE A 163 10.90 35.18 -5.70
N GLU A 164 11.67 34.82 -4.67
CA GLU A 164 12.65 35.70 -4.03
C GLU A 164 13.64 36.36 -5.02
N PRO A 165 14.18 35.65 -6.05
CA PRO A 165 15.04 36.29 -7.05
C PRO A 165 14.33 37.40 -7.85
N PHE A 166 13.03 37.21 -8.15
CA PHE A 166 12.21 38.20 -8.83
C PHE A 166 11.88 39.37 -7.89
N LEU A 167 11.54 39.09 -6.63
CA LEU A 167 11.21 40.11 -5.62
C LEU A 167 12.37 41.07 -5.41
N LYS A 168 13.59 40.55 -5.23
CA LYS A 168 14.82 41.35 -5.06
C LYS A 168 15.10 42.27 -6.25
N THR A 169 14.68 41.86 -7.44
CA THR A 169 14.84 42.67 -8.67
C THR A 169 13.71 43.69 -8.83
N ALA A 170 12.51 43.38 -8.32
CA ALA A 170 11.29 44.15 -8.55
C ALA A 170 10.96 45.20 -7.47
N GLU A 171 11.53 45.09 -6.27
CA GLU A 171 11.30 46.00 -5.13
C GLU A 171 11.57 47.49 -5.42
N GLY A 172 12.29 47.82 -6.52
CA GLY A 172 12.53 49.20 -6.93
C GLY A 172 11.61 49.76 -8.02
N GLN A 173 10.76 48.94 -8.66
CA GLN A 173 10.08 49.34 -9.91
C GLN A 173 8.57 49.05 -9.97
N LEU A 174 8.00 48.27 -9.05
CA LEU A 174 6.59 47.90 -9.13
C LEU A 174 5.65 48.87 -8.38
N PRO A 175 4.68 49.52 -9.07
CA PRO A 175 3.63 50.30 -8.42
C PRO A 175 2.61 49.39 -7.73
N LEU A 176 2.83 49.13 -6.43
CA LEU A 176 2.00 48.28 -5.55
C LEU A 176 0.47 48.49 -5.69
N LYS A 177 0.04 49.75 -5.83
CA LYS A 177 -1.40 50.10 -5.94
C LYS A 177 -2.05 49.56 -7.22
N GLN A 178 -1.35 49.66 -8.37
CA GLN A 178 -1.88 49.15 -9.64
C GLN A 178 -1.95 47.63 -9.63
N PHE A 179 -0.97 46.97 -9.00
CA PHE A 179 -0.97 45.52 -8.86
C PHE A 179 -2.14 45.04 -8.00
N SER A 180 -2.35 45.60 -6.82
CA SER A 180 -3.46 45.19 -5.95
C SER A 180 -4.83 45.40 -6.60
N GLU A 181 -5.01 46.49 -7.34
CA GLU A 181 -6.25 46.79 -8.07
C GLU A 181 -6.49 45.77 -9.20
N GLN A 182 -5.45 45.41 -9.96
CA GLN A 182 -5.55 44.44 -11.05
C GLN A 182 -5.96 43.05 -10.56
N PHE A 183 -5.51 42.63 -9.37
CA PHE A 183 -5.83 41.32 -8.79
C PHE A 183 -7.02 41.36 -7.82
N GLY A 184 -7.62 42.53 -7.58
CA GLY A 184 -8.77 42.69 -6.67
C GLY A 184 -8.44 42.39 -5.21
N LEU A 185 -7.20 42.59 -4.78
CA LEU A 185 -6.75 42.35 -3.40
C LEU A 185 -6.98 43.59 -2.54
N SER A 186 -7.58 43.43 -1.37
CA SER A 186 -7.75 44.52 -0.39
C SER A 186 -6.41 44.86 0.26
N LEU A 187 -5.86 46.04 -0.03
CA LEU A 187 -4.67 46.55 0.63
C LEU A 187 -4.97 46.90 2.09
N GLU A 188 -4.63 46.00 3.02
CA GLU A 188 -4.44 46.41 4.41
C GLU A 188 -3.12 47.18 4.51
N ALA A 189 -3.12 48.30 5.24
CA ALA A 189 -2.03 49.29 5.27
C ALA A 189 -0.65 48.77 5.73
N ASN A 190 -0.53 47.48 6.08
CA ASN A 190 0.71 46.85 6.54
C ASN A 190 0.98 45.48 5.89
N THR A 191 0.39 45.17 4.73
CA THR A 191 0.67 43.90 4.03
C THR A 191 1.95 43.99 3.19
N ASN A 192 2.87 43.05 3.40
CA ASN A 192 4.11 42.95 2.63
C ASN A 192 3.81 42.56 1.18
N LEU A 193 4.58 43.09 0.22
CA LEU A 193 4.48 42.78 -1.21
C LEU A 193 4.57 41.26 -1.48
N GLU A 194 5.43 40.56 -0.71
CA GLU A 194 5.58 39.11 -0.74
C GLU A 194 4.26 38.37 -0.43
N ASP A 195 3.52 38.85 0.58
CA ASP A 195 2.24 38.24 0.98
C ASP A 195 1.15 38.47 -0.05
N LEU A 196 1.11 39.65 -0.66
CA LEU A 196 0.18 39.96 -1.75
C LEU A 196 0.45 39.08 -2.96
N LEU A 197 1.72 38.91 -3.35
CA LEU A 197 2.09 38.03 -4.45
C LEU A 197 1.81 36.57 -4.13
N TYR A 198 2.02 36.13 -2.89
CA TYR A 198 1.66 34.79 -2.46
C TYR A 198 0.15 34.55 -2.58
N GLN A 199 -0.67 35.50 -2.13
CA GLN A 199 -2.13 35.40 -2.25
C GLN A 199 -2.58 35.41 -3.72
N ALA A 200 -2.07 36.33 -4.54
CA ALA A 200 -2.37 36.42 -5.96
C ALA A 200 -1.99 35.13 -6.71
N ALA A 201 -0.78 34.61 -6.44
CA ALA A 201 -0.30 33.37 -7.04
C ALA A 201 -1.21 32.18 -6.67
N ASN A 202 -1.58 32.05 -5.39
CA ASN A 202 -2.50 30.99 -4.96
C ASN A 202 -3.89 31.17 -5.59
N GLN A 203 -4.41 32.39 -5.72
CA GLN A 203 -5.71 32.65 -6.32
C GLN A 203 -5.73 32.27 -7.82
N GLU A 204 -4.73 32.67 -8.58
CA GLU A 204 -4.62 32.32 -10.01
C GLU A 204 -4.40 30.81 -10.19
N ILE A 205 -3.57 30.18 -9.37
CA ILE A 205 -3.42 28.72 -9.38
C ILE A 205 -4.75 28.03 -9.08
N ASN A 206 -5.49 28.48 -8.08
CA ASN A 206 -6.80 27.91 -7.75
C ASN A 206 -7.83 28.15 -8.85
N LYS A 207 -7.74 29.26 -9.59
CA LYS A 207 -8.61 29.56 -10.74
C LYS A 207 -8.33 28.63 -11.93
N TYR A 208 -7.07 28.48 -12.34
CA TYR A 208 -6.71 27.62 -13.47
C TYR A 208 -6.72 26.13 -13.13
N SER A 209 -6.48 25.75 -11.87
CA SER A 209 -6.47 24.35 -11.45
C SER A 209 -7.85 23.70 -11.39
N ARG A 210 -8.96 24.46 -11.43
CA ARG A 210 -10.33 23.91 -11.42
C ARG A 210 -10.55 22.83 -12.49
N SER A 211 -10.00 23.02 -13.69
CA SER A 211 -10.08 22.02 -14.77
C SER A 211 -9.27 20.74 -14.46
N TYR A 212 -8.20 20.87 -13.68
CA TYR A 212 -7.29 19.77 -13.32
C TYR A 212 -7.66 19.08 -12.00
N GLN A 213 -8.48 19.70 -11.14
CA GLN A 213 -8.92 19.13 -9.87
C GLN A 213 -9.56 17.75 -10.05
N ARG A 214 -10.23 17.49 -11.18
CA ARG A 214 -10.79 16.16 -11.49
C ARG A 214 -9.73 15.04 -11.58
N TYR A 215 -8.52 15.37 -12.01
CA TYR A 215 -7.42 14.41 -12.17
C TYR A 215 -6.51 14.34 -10.93
N PHE A 216 -6.65 15.30 -10.00
CA PHE A 216 -5.82 15.37 -8.80
C PHE A 216 -5.92 14.10 -7.92
N PRO A 217 -7.11 13.54 -7.64
CA PRO A 217 -7.21 12.28 -6.90
C PRO A 217 -6.44 11.13 -7.56
N PHE A 218 -6.40 11.08 -8.90
CA PHE A 218 -5.67 10.06 -9.63
C PHE A 218 -4.16 10.22 -9.44
N GLY A 219 -3.65 11.45 -9.54
CA GLY A 219 -2.24 11.76 -9.26
C GLY A 219 -1.84 11.40 -7.83
N LEU A 220 -2.69 11.71 -6.84
CA LEU A 220 -2.46 11.32 -5.46
C LEU A 220 -2.49 9.81 -5.25
N ALA A 221 -3.46 9.10 -5.83
CA ALA A 221 -3.53 7.64 -5.74
C ALA A 221 -2.29 6.97 -6.35
N LEU A 222 -1.82 7.47 -7.49
CA LEU A 222 -0.58 7.02 -8.11
C LEU A 222 0.64 7.31 -7.22
N GLY A 223 0.70 8.50 -6.63
CA GLY A 223 1.73 8.87 -5.66
C GLY A 223 1.75 7.95 -4.44
N VAL A 224 0.58 7.69 -3.84
CA VAL A 224 0.41 6.75 -2.72
C VAL A 224 0.84 5.33 -3.14
N PHE A 225 0.44 4.86 -4.32
CA PHE A 225 0.85 3.55 -4.83
C PHE A 225 2.39 3.44 -4.93
N LEU A 226 3.04 4.44 -5.53
CA LEU A 226 4.51 4.45 -5.67
C LEU A 226 5.21 4.56 -4.33
N ALA A 227 4.70 5.39 -3.41
CA ALA A 227 5.22 5.51 -2.05
C ALA A 227 5.12 4.18 -1.30
N LEU A 228 3.94 3.55 -1.32
CA LEU A 228 3.71 2.23 -0.71
C LEU A 228 4.55 1.14 -1.35
N LYS A 229 4.80 1.20 -2.67
CA LYS A 229 5.68 0.23 -3.35
C LYS A 229 7.14 0.38 -2.90
N THR A 230 7.63 1.61 -2.82
CA THR A 230 9.00 1.89 -2.37
C THR A 230 9.21 1.47 -0.92
N VAL A 231 8.31 1.90 -0.02
CA VAL A 231 8.33 1.53 1.39
C VAL A 231 8.10 0.01 1.55
N GLY A 232 7.17 -0.54 0.79
CA GLY A 232 6.81 -1.96 0.76
C GLY A 232 7.98 -2.87 0.40
N PHE A 233 8.94 -2.41 -0.40
CA PHE A 233 10.16 -3.16 -0.67
C PHE A 233 10.97 -3.42 0.61
N PHE A 234 11.18 -2.38 1.44
CA PHE A 234 11.87 -2.53 2.72
C PHE A 234 11.06 -3.38 3.71
N PHE A 235 9.75 -3.13 3.78
CA PHE A 235 8.86 -3.93 4.62
C PHE A 235 8.84 -5.41 4.23
N ALA A 236 8.91 -5.73 2.94
CA ALA A 236 8.97 -7.11 2.47
C ALA A 236 10.19 -7.85 3.03
N TRP A 237 11.36 -7.21 3.06
CA TRP A 237 12.57 -7.80 3.64
C TRP A 237 12.41 -8.08 5.13
N LEU A 238 11.79 -7.14 5.85
CA LEU A 238 11.53 -7.27 7.28
C LEU A 238 10.53 -8.41 7.55
N VAL A 239 9.46 -8.51 6.74
CA VAL A 239 8.50 -9.63 6.80
C VAL A 239 9.17 -10.97 6.53
N ILE A 240 10.08 -11.06 5.54
CA ILE A 240 10.82 -12.29 5.24
C ILE A 240 11.68 -12.70 6.44
N LEU A 241 12.42 -11.76 7.03
CA LEU A 241 13.26 -12.00 8.21
C LEU A 241 12.41 -12.52 9.38
N LEU A 242 11.30 -11.85 9.67
CA LEU A 242 10.46 -12.23 10.81
C LEU A 242 9.74 -13.57 10.55
N SER A 243 9.25 -13.80 9.34
CA SER A 243 8.63 -15.09 8.97
C SER A 243 9.63 -16.25 9.07
N TRP A 244 10.88 -16.02 8.70
CA TRP A 244 11.97 -16.99 8.88
C TRP A 244 12.27 -17.25 10.36
N LEU A 245 12.28 -16.21 11.19
CA LEU A 245 12.50 -16.33 12.63
C LEU A 245 11.36 -17.11 13.31
N ILE A 246 10.10 -16.78 12.99
CA ILE A 246 8.93 -17.50 13.48
C ILE A 246 8.96 -18.97 13.03
N PHE A 247 9.30 -19.22 11.76
CA PHE A 247 9.46 -20.58 11.26
C PHE A 247 10.51 -21.37 12.07
N LYS A 248 11.67 -20.77 12.36
CA LYS A 248 12.71 -21.41 13.18
C LYS A 248 12.24 -21.70 14.60
N ILE A 249 11.52 -20.77 15.23
CA ILE A 249 10.96 -20.97 16.57
C ILE A 249 9.97 -22.15 16.55
N LEU A 250 9.06 -22.20 15.56
CA LEU A 250 8.08 -23.29 15.45
C LEU A 250 8.74 -24.66 15.23
N VAL A 251 9.85 -24.72 14.49
CA VAL A 251 10.65 -25.95 14.34
C VAL A 251 11.34 -26.32 15.66
N SER A 252 11.93 -25.34 16.36
CA SER A 252 12.59 -25.56 17.65
C SER A 252 11.62 -26.03 18.75
N LEU A 253 10.37 -25.59 18.70
CA LEU A 253 9.31 -26.01 19.62
C LEU A 253 8.72 -27.40 19.26
N GLY A 254 9.15 -28.01 18.16
CA GLY A 254 8.59 -29.29 17.69
C GLY A 254 7.17 -29.19 17.11
N ALA A 255 6.62 -27.97 16.96
CA ALA A 255 5.31 -27.75 16.33
C ALA A 255 5.33 -28.14 14.84
N ILE A 256 6.51 -28.16 14.22
CA ILE A 256 6.70 -28.54 12.81
C ILE A 256 7.81 -29.59 12.73
N LYS A 257 7.45 -30.78 12.23
CA LYS A 257 8.40 -31.84 11.92
C LYS A 257 8.83 -31.76 10.45
N ILE A 258 10.12 -31.51 10.22
CA ILE A 258 10.72 -31.60 8.88
C ILE A 258 10.88 -33.09 8.55
N GLN A 259 10.24 -33.55 7.47
CA GLN A 259 10.36 -34.92 6.97
C GLN A 259 11.26 -34.90 5.75
N GLU A 260 12.41 -35.57 5.82
CA GLU A 260 13.23 -35.85 4.65
C GLU A 260 12.55 -36.96 3.85
N GLN A 261 12.20 -36.67 2.60
CA GLN A 261 11.68 -37.68 1.68
C GLN A 261 12.80 -38.05 0.71
N ALA A 262 13.20 -39.32 0.71
CA ALA A 262 14.10 -39.84 -0.30
C ALA A 262 13.36 -39.85 -1.64
N VAL A 263 13.70 -38.93 -2.54
CA VAL A 263 13.15 -38.87 -3.89
C VAL A 263 14.13 -39.61 -4.81
N LEU A 264 13.71 -40.75 -5.36
CA LEU A 264 14.43 -41.43 -6.43
C LEU A 264 14.44 -40.50 -7.65
N LYS A 265 15.63 -40.11 -8.09
CA LYS A 265 15.80 -39.22 -9.24
C LYS A 265 16.22 -40.07 -10.43
N GLU A 266 15.38 -40.12 -11.47
CA GLU A 266 15.75 -40.73 -12.75
C GLU A 266 16.84 -39.86 -13.41
N ILE A 267 17.93 -40.49 -13.84
CA ILE A 267 19.01 -39.87 -14.60
C ILE A 267 18.86 -40.38 -16.03
N ILE A 268 18.73 -39.47 -16.99
CA ILE A 268 18.83 -39.79 -18.41
C ILE A 268 20.31 -39.67 -18.75
N GLU A 269 20.98 -40.80 -18.91
CA GLU A 269 22.32 -40.88 -19.50
C GLU A 269 22.16 -40.93 -21.03
N LEU A 270 22.92 -40.09 -21.74
CA LEU A 270 23.02 -40.07 -23.21
C LEU A 270 24.24 -40.86 -23.65
#